data_AF-A0A0D2T205-F1
#
_entry.id   AF-A0A0D2T205-F1
#
_cell.length_a   1.000
_cell.length_b   1.000
_cell.length_c   1.000
_cell.angle_alpha   90.00
_cell.angle_beta   90.00
_cell.angle_gamma   90.00
#
_symmetry.space_group_name_H-M   'P 1'
#
loop_
_entity.id
_entity.type
_entity.pdbx_description
1 polymer ?
#
loop_
_entity_poly.entity_id
_entity_poly.type
_entity_poly.pdbx_seq_one_letter_code
_entity_poly.pdbx_strand_id
1 'polypeptide(L)'
;MAADQWYDKNGVWTGSATILHDGKIVMLYTGSTTEGVQVQNLAYPADQYDPLLVHWVKYPRNPVLVPPPGIGPNDFRDPTTAWLTSEGKWRITIGSKINKTGIALVYDTKDFINYEMLDGLLHAVPGTGMWECVDFFPVSETENNGLETSINGPGVKHVVKASLDDDRHDYYAIGTYNDRNGTWIPDRPNIDVGIGLRYDYGIYYAAKTFYDQNKKRRVLWGWIGESDSEAADVKKGWASVQSIPRTILFDKKTGTHLLQWPVEEIDSLRLKGKEFNQVRIQAGSVVPLDIDSATQLDIIAEFKIDSDALEKATGSSDASFDCATSGGAAERGALGPFGLLVLADERLREQTPVYFYMTKGSDGNLKTFFCNDQSRSSKASDVDKHIYGSLVPVLRGENLSIRILVDHSIIESFGQGGRTVITSRVYPTKVIYGAAKVFLFNNATELNVTASLKIWQMNSAFIQPYPNL
;
A
#
# COMPACT_ATOMS: atom_id res chain seq x y z
N MET A 1 5.18 -23.72 -5.84
CA MET A 1 4.71 -24.20 -7.16
C MET A 1 5.77 -23.83 -8.21
N ALA A 2 6.10 -24.71 -9.15
CA ALA A 2 7.11 -24.47 -10.21
C ALA A 2 6.46 -24.53 -11.60
N ALA A 3 7.12 -24.00 -12.64
CA ALA A 3 6.66 -24.09 -14.02
C ALA A 3 7.03 -25.47 -14.62
N ASP A 4 6.09 -26.43 -14.52
CA ASP A 4 6.36 -27.85 -14.79
C ASP A 4 5.28 -28.53 -15.66
N GLN A 5 4.22 -27.81 -16.03
CA GLN A 5 3.18 -28.30 -16.94
C GLN A 5 3.03 -27.38 -18.15
N TRP A 6 2.41 -27.87 -19.24
CA TRP A 6 2.26 -27.09 -20.48
C TRP A 6 1.47 -25.78 -20.28
N TYR A 7 0.50 -25.78 -19.36
CA TYR A 7 -0.39 -24.65 -19.08
C TYR A 7 0.25 -23.56 -18.20
N ASP A 8 1.43 -23.81 -17.63
CA ASP A 8 2.21 -22.83 -16.85
C ASP A 8 3.71 -22.88 -17.17
N LYS A 9 4.06 -23.39 -18.35
CA LYS A 9 5.43 -23.66 -18.77
C LYS A 9 6.31 -22.41 -18.80
N ASN A 10 5.71 -21.29 -19.19
CA ASN A 10 6.37 -19.99 -19.27
C ASN A 10 6.27 -19.19 -17.96
N GLY A 11 5.54 -19.70 -16.97
CA GLY A 11 5.49 -19.11 -15.64
C GLY A 11 4.25 -19.48 -14.84
N VAL A 12 4.44 -19.63 -13.53
CA VAL A 12 3.39 -19.65 -12.51
C VAL A 12 3.31 -18.23 -11.95
N TRP A 13 2.27 -17.48 -12.33
CA TRP A 13 2.08 -16.09 -11.98
C TRP A 13 1.15 -15.94 -10.76
N THR A 14 0.74 -14.71 -10.47
CA THR A 14 -0.03 -14.35 -9.27
C THR A 14 -1.34 -15.14 -9.16
N GLY A 15 -1.73 -15.37 -7.91
CA GLY A 15 -2.94 -16.07 -7.55
C GLY A 15 -3.40 -15.70 -6.15
N SER A 16 -4.53 -16.28 -5.74
CA SER A 16 -5.13 -16.05 -4.42
C SER A 16 -5.66 -17.35 -3.84
N ALA A 17 -5.55 -17.48 -2.51
CA ALA A 17 -6.07 -18.62 -1.77
C ALA A 17 -7.52 -18.37 -1.35
N THR A 18 -8.34 -19.42 -1.34
CA THR A 18 -9.67 -19.42 -0.70
C THR A 18 -9.73 -20.57 0.29
N ILE A 19 -10.22 -20.27 1.50
CA ILE A 19 -10.55 -21.28 2.51
C ILE A 19 -12.04 -21.61 2.36
N LEU A 20 -12.35 -22.86 2.06
CA LEU A 20 -13.71 -23.34 1.89
C LEU A 20 -14.37 -23.60 3.24
N HIS A 21 -15.70 -23.71 3.26
CA HIS A 21 -16.47 -23.95 4.50
C HIS A 21 -16.11 -25.26 5.23
N ASP A 22 -15.62 -26.26 4.50
CA ASP A 22 -15.14 -27.52 5.07
C ASP A 22 -13.68 -27.45 5.55
N GLY A 23 -13.05 -26.26 5.51
CA GLY A 23 -11.67 -26.02 5.91
C GLY A 23 -10.63 -26.33 4.83
N LYS A 24 -11.04 -26.85 3.67
CA LYS A 24 -10.11 -27.09 2.56
C LYS A 24 -9.60 -25.77 1.98
N ILE A 25 -8.39 -25.81 1.44
CA ILE A 25 -7.75 -24.67 0.81
C ILE A 25 -7.63 -24.94 -0.68
N VAL A 26 -8.06 -23.97 -1.48
CA VAL A 26 -7.82 -23.95 -2.93
C VAL A 26 -7.01 -22.71 -3.28
N MET A 27 -6.11 -22.86 -4.24
CA MET A 27 -5.30 -21.78 -4.81
C MET A 27 -5.64 -21.66 -6.28
N LEU A 28 -6.19 -20.51 -6.67
CA LEU A 28 -6.30 -20.14 -8.08
C LEU A 28 -5.12 -19.26 -8.45
N TYR A 29 -4.47 -19.55 -9.57
CA TYR A 29 -3.33 -18.79 -10.05
C TYR A 29 -3.32 -18.70 -11.58
N THR A 30 -2.68 -17.67 -12.13
CA THR A 30 -2.48 -17.57 -13.57
C THR A 30 -1.26 -18.36 -14.01
N GLY A 31 -1.39 -19.20 -15.03
CA GLY A 31 -0.26 -19.79 -15.75
C GLY A 31 -0.06 -19.14 -17.10
N SER A 32 1.19 -19.07 -17.54
CA SER A 32 1.54 -18.73 -18.92
C SER A 32 1.82 -20.02 -19.69
N THR A 33 0.97 -20.34 -20.68
CA THR A 33 1.11 -21.56 -21.50
C THR A 33 2.37 -21.52 -22.37
N THR A 34 2.69 -22.62 -23.03
CA THR A 34 3.76 -22.71 -24.05
C THR A 34 3.64 -21.68 -25.17
N GLU A 35 2.41 -21.28 -25.52
CA GLU A 35 2.10 -20.25 -26.52
C GLU A 35 2.07 -18.83 -25.94
N GLY A 36 2.35 -18.69 -24.64
CA GLY A 36 2.32 -17.40 -23.93
C GLY A 36 0.92 -16.94 -23.52
N VAL A 37 -0.10 -17.80 -23.60
CA VAL A 37 -1.48 -17.45 -23.22
C VAL A 37 -1.64 -17.46 -21.71
N GLN A 38 -2.35 -16.48 -21.15
CA GLN A 38 -2.71 -16.44 -19.74
C GLN A 38 -3.97 -17.27 -19.49
N VAL A 39 -3.85 -18.26 -18.61
CA VAL A 39 -4.94 -19.18 -18.25
C VAL A 39 -5.01 -19.33 -16.73
N GLN A 40 -6.17 -19.65 -16.16
CA GLN A 40 -6.30 -19.86 -14.71
C GLN A 40 -6.22 -21.33 -14.36
N ASN A 41 -5.44 -21.62 -13.34
CA ASN A 41 -5.11 -22.96 -12.89
C ASN A 41 -5.49 -23.12 -11.42
N LEU A 42 -5.89 -24.34 -11.06
CA LEU A 42 -6.22 -24.74 -9.71
C LEU A 42 -5.07 -25.56 -9.10
N ALA A 43 -4.73 -25.26 -7.85
CA ALA A 43 -3.89 -26.09 -7.00
C ALA A 43 -4.47 -26.19 -5.59
N TYR A 44 -4.06 -27.21 -4.84
CA TYR A 44 -4.47 -27.46 -3.46
C TYR A 44 -3.35 -28.17 -2.68
N PRO A 45 -3.33 -28.09 -1.35
CA PRO A 45 -2.33 -28.81 -0.55
C PRO A 45 -2.37 -30.31 -0.82
N ALA A 46 -1.19 -30.94 -0.87
CA ALA A 46 -1.06 -32.39 -0.97
C ALA A 46 -1.53 -33.09 0.32
N ASP A 47 -1.25 -32.45 1.46
CA ASP A 47 -1.76 -32.81 2.78
C ASP A 47 -2.38 -31.56 3.42
N GLN A 48 -3.69 -31.59 3.66
CA GLN A 48 -4.42 -30.47 4.28
C GLN A 48 -4.19 -30.35 5.79
N TYR A 49 -3.58 -31.36 6.41
CA TYR A 49 -3.30 -31.39 7.84
C TYR A 49 -1.85 -31.01 8.16
N ASP A 50 -0.98 -30.89 7.15
CA ASP A 50 0.35 -30.30 7.31
C ASP A 50 0.21 -28.82 7.66
N PRO A 51 0.58 -28.39 8.89
CA PRO A 51 0.44 -26.99 9.29
C PRO A 51 1.34 -26.04 8.50
N LEU A 52 2.36 -26.55 7.80
CA LEU A 52 3.26 -25.76 6.95
C LEU A 52 2.82 -25.74 5.48
N LEU A 53 1.90 -26.64 5.08
CA LEU A 53 1.42 -26.81 3.71
C LEU A 53 2.56 -26.85 2.68
N VAL A 54 3.60 -27.66 2.96
CA VAL A 54 4.85 -27.67 2.18
C VAL A 54 4.63 -28.10 0.74
N HIS A 55 3.81 -29.13 0.55
CA HIS A 55 3.57 -29.75 -0.75
C HIS A 55 2.20 -29.40 -1.31
N TRP A 56 2.17 -29.06 -2.61
CA TRP A 56 0.97 -28.68 -3.35
C TRP A 56 0.80 -29.54 -4.59
N VAL A 57 -0.45 -29.87 -4.91
CA VAL A 57 -0.84 -30.62 -6.10
C VAL A 57 -1.58 -29.68 -7.04
N LYS A 58 -1.18 -29.66 -8.31
CA LYS A 58 -1.92 -28.98 -9.38
C LYS A 58 -3.03 -29.88 -9.89
N TYR A 59 -4.19 -29.31 -10.16
CA TYR A 59 -5.32 -30.05 -10.71
C TYR A 59 -4.95 -30.66 -12.08
N PRO A 60 -5.11 -31.98 -12.30
CA PRO A 60 -4.62 -32.65 -13.50
C PRO A 60 -5.25 -32.19 -14.83
N ARG A 61 -6.42 -31.57 -14.79
CA ARG A 61 -7.13 -31.06 -15.98
C ARG A 61 -7.04 -29.54 -16.12
N ASN A 62 -6.04 -28.92 -15.50
CA ASN A 62 -5.72 -27.52 -15.74
C ASN A 62 -5.44 -27.24 -17.24
N PRO A 63 -5.76 -26.03 -17.73
CA PRO A 63 -6.35 -24.91 -16.99
C PRO A 63 -7.87 -25.06 -16.75
N VAL A 64 -8.38 -24.45 -15.68
CA VAL A 64 -9.82 -24.42 -15.34
C VAL A 64 -10.56 -23.25 -15.99
N LEU A 65 -9.85 -22.20 -16.40
CA LEU A 65 -10.39 -21.07 -17.17
C LEU A 65 -9.39 -20.63 -18.23
N VAL A 66 -9.90 -20.24 -19.39
CA VAL A 66 -9.16 -19.64 -20.50
C VAL A 66 -9.75 -18.27 -20.82
N PRO A 67 -9.01 -17.39 -21.53
CA PRO A 67 -9.54 -16.08 -21.93
C PRO A 67 -10.86 -16.23 -22.69
N PRO A 68 -11.94 -15.55 -22.30
CA PRO A 68 -13.22 -15.62 -23.01
C PRO A 68 -13.15 -14.85 -24.35
N PRO A 69 -14.11 -15.07 -25.27
CA PRO A 69 -14.18 -14.31 -26.51
C PRO A 69 -14.15 -12.79 -26.28
N GLY A 70 -13.30 -12.09 -27.03
CA GLY A 70 -13.13 -10.64 -26.92
C GLY A 70 -12.05 -10.20 -25.93
N ILE A 71 -11.50 -11.11 -25.11
CA ILE A 71 -10.36 -10.86 -24.23
C ILE A 71 -9.07 -11.39 -24.86
N GLY A 72 -8.03 -10.57 -24.86
CA GLY A 72 -6.73 -10.92 -25.42
C GLY A 72 -6.03 -12.04 -24.65
N PRO A 73 -5.16 -12.84 -25.30
CA PRO A 73 -4.43 -13.93 -24.64
C PRO A 73 -3.51 -13.45 -23.51
N ASN A 74 -3.14 -12.17 -23.51
CA ASN A 74 -2.26 -11.54 -22.53
C ASN A 74 -3.00 -10.54 -21.62
N ASP A 75 -4.33 -10.61 -21.56
CA ASP A 75 -5.18 -9.66 -20.83
C ASP A 75 -6.14 -10.39 -19.88
N PHE A 76 -5.74 -11.51 -19.27
CA PHE A 76 -6.61 -12.34 -18.42
C PHE A 76 -5.82 -12.99 -17.28
N ARG A 77 -5.68 -12.28 -16.14
CA ARG A 77 -4.82 -12.74 -15.04
C ARG A 77 -5.25 -12.30 -13.65
N ASP A 78 -4.61 -12.92 -12.66
CA ASP A 78 -4.65 -12.60 -11.24
C ASP A 78 -6.02 -12.85 -10.59
N PRO A 79 -6.49 -14.11 -10.52
CA PRO A 79 -7.77 -14.44 -9.91
C PRO A 79 -7.78 -14.08 -8.42
N THR A 80 -8.88 -13.51 -7.96
CA THR A 80 -9.05 -13.08 -6.57
C THR A 80 -9.30 -14.25 -5.61
N THR A 81 -9.21 -13.96 -4.31
CA THR A 81 -9.87 -14.79 -3.30
C THR A 81 -11.36 -14.86 -3.65
N ALA A 82 -11.95 -16.05 -3.56
CA ALA A 82 -13.37 -16.23 -3.84
C ALA A 82 -14.23 -15.83 -2.63
N TRP A 83 -15.47 -15.43 -2.88
CA TRP A 83 -16.47 -15.19 -1.85
C TRP A 83 -17.73 -16.01 -2.12
N LEU A 84 -18.44 -16.41 -1.06
CA LEU A 84 -19.70 -17.12 -1.20
C LEU A 84 -20.85 -16.14 -1.45
N THR A 85 -21.67 -16.43 -2.45
CA THR A 85 -22.89 -15.68 -2.76
C THR A 85 -24.07 -16.16 -1.91
N SER A 86 -25.11 -15.35 -1.84
CA SER A 86 -26.39 -15.69 -1.20
C SER A 86 -27.10 -16.89 -1.84
N GLU A 87 -26.75 -17.25 -3.08
CA GLU A 87 -27.24 -18.43 -3.78
C GLU A 87 -26.41 -19.71 -3.50
N GLY A 88 -25.38 -19.62 -2.64
CA GLY A 88 -24.52 -20.75 -2.28
C GLY A 88 -23.54 -21.16 -3.37
N LYS A 89 -23.25 -20.28 -4.33
CA LYS A 89 -22.13 -20.44 -5.28
C LYS A 89 -20.92 -19.66 -4.76
N TRP A 90 -19.72 -20.10 -5.11
CA TRP A 90 -18.51 -19.29 -4.97
C TRP A 90 -18.39 -18.36 -6.16
N ARG A 91 -17.89 -17.16 -5.94
CA ARG A 91 -17.64 -16.15 -6.97
C ARG A 91 -16.21 -15.67 -6.91
N ILE A 92 -15.61 -15.46 -8.07
CA ILE A 92 -14.29 -14.83 -8.23
C ILE A 92 -14.39 -13.66 -9.20
N THR A 93 -13.41 -12.76 -9.14
CA THR A 93 -13.16 -11.82 -10.23
C THR A 93 -11.75 -11.98 -10.79
N ILE A 94 -11.56 -11.57 -12.04
CA ILE A 94 -10.28 -11.62 -12.76
C ILE A 94 -10.09 -10.29 -13.48
N GLY A 95 -8.90 -9.69 -13.30
CA GLY A 95 -8.53 -8.45 -13.95
C GLY A 95 -8.30 -8.63 -15.45
N SER A 96 -8.79 -7.66 -16.23
CA SER A 96 -8.71 -7.67 -17.69
C SER A 96 -8.85 -6.25 -18.25
N LYS A 97 -8.91 -6.13 -19.59
CA LYS A 97 -9.26 -4.89 -20.28
C LYS A 97 -10.02 -5.14 -21.59
N ILE A 98 -10.80 -4.15 -22.00
CA ILE A 98 -11.31 -4.02 -23.37
C ILE A 98 -10.82 -2.68 -23.90
N ASN A 99 -9.99 -2.72 -24.95
CA ASN A 99 -9.28 -1.54 -25.45
C ASN A 99 -8.45 -0.86 -24.34
N LYS A 100 -8.83 0.35 -23.92
CA LYS A 100 -8.23 1.11 -22.80
C LYS A 100 -9.11 1.16 -21.56
N THR A 101 -10.22 0.43 -21.54
CA THR A 101 -11.10 0.32 -20.38
C THR A 101 -10.67 -0.89 -19.56
N GLY A 102 -10.18 -0.66 -18.35
CA GLY A 102 -9.90 -1.72 -17.39
C GLY A 102 -11.21 -2.29 -16.83
N ILE A 103 -11.25 -3.60 -16.67
CA ILE A 103 -12.45 -4.33 -16.27
C ILE A 103 -12.15 -5.43 -15.26
N ALA A 104 -13.18 -5.81 -14.51
CA ALA A 104 -13.17 -6.95 -13.61
C ALA A 104 -14.24 -7.96 -14.06
N LEU A 105 -13.81 -9.06 -14.68
CA LEU A 105 -14.67 -10.16 -15.14
C LEU A 105 -15.19 -10.95 -13.94
N VAL A 106 -16.39 -11.53 -14.00
CA VAL A 106 -17.00 -12.25 -12.87
C VAL A 106 -17.38 -13.67 -13.27
N TYR A 107 -17.01 -14.62 -12.41
CA TYR A 107 -17.32 -16.03 -12.61
C TYR A 107 -17.88 -16.65 -11.35
N ASP A 108 -18.93 -17.45 -11.50
CA ASP A 108 -19.47 -18.32 -10.47
C ASP A 108 -18.96 -19.75 -10.62
N THR A 109 -18.80 -20.45 -9.51
CA THR A 109 -18.47 -21.88 -9.47
C THR A 109 -19.09 -22.54 -8.24
N LYS A 110 -19.30 -23.86 -8.32
CA LYS A 110 -19.69 -24.68 -7.16
C LYS A 110 -18.55 -25.59 -6.69
N ASP A 111 -17.54 -25.80 -7.52
CA ASP A 111 -16.53 -26.84 -7.33
C ASP A 111 -15.09 -26.37 -7.64
N PHE A 112 -14.89 -25.10 -8.02
CA PHE A 112 -13.62 -24.52 -8.46
C PHE A 112 -13.00 -25.17 -9.70
N ILE A 113 -13.77 -26.00 -10.40
CA ILE A 113 -13.36 -26.70 -11.62
C ILE A 113 -14.17 -26.19 -12.80
N ASN A 114 -15.47 -26.02 -12.62
CA ASN A 114 -16.41 -25.56 -13.64
C ASN A 114 -16.87 -24.14 -13.29
N TYR A 115 -16.74 -23.23 -14.25
CA TYR A 115 -17.05 -21.81 -14.07
C TYR A 115 -18.14 -21.35 -15.04
N GLU A 116 -19.07 -20.56 -14.53
CA GLU A 116 -20.10 -19.86 -15.27
C GLU A 116 -19.73 -18.37 -15.28
N MET A 117 -19.43 -17.83 -16.46
CA MET A 117 -19.20 -16.39 -16.62
C MET A 117 -20.54 -15.65 -16.52
N LEU A 118 -20.58 -14.57 -15.75
CA LEU A 118 -21.75 -13.69 -15.71
C LEU A 118 -21.78 -12.77 -16.94
N ASP A 119 -22.97 -12.40 -17.40
CA ASP A 119 -23.14 -11.46 -18.53
C ASP A 119 -22.57 -10.06 -18.23
N GLY A 120 -22.56 -9.68 -16.94
CA GLY A 120 -22.06 -8.39 -16.47
C GLY A 120 -20.61 -8.43 -15.99
N LEU A 121 -20.08 -7.23 -15.73
CA LEU A 121 -18.79 -7.03 -15.08
C LEU A 121 -19.01 -6.65 -13.61
N LEU A 122 -18.02 -6.93 -12.75
CA LEU A 122 -18.03 -6.39 -11.40
C LEU A 122 -17.96 -4.87 -11.46
N HIS A 123 -17.00 -4.36 -12.24
CA HIS A 123 -16.83 -2.94 -12.52
C HIS A 123 -15.98 -2.71 -13.78
N ALA A 124 -16.03 -1.49 -14.33
CA ALA A 124 -15.23 -1.06 -15.46
C ALA A 124 -14.96 0.45 -15.42
N VAL A 125 -13.71 0.86 -15.69
CA VAL A 125 -13.33 2.29 -15.71
C VAL A 125 -12.56 2.63 -16.99
N PRO A 126 -13.09 3.53 -17.85
CA PRO A 126 -12.42 3.93 -19.09
C PRO A 126 -11.07 4.61 -18.84
N GLY A 127 -10.11 4.36 -19.73
CA GLY A 127 -8.80 5.05 -19.72
C GLY A 127 -7.78 4.52 -18.71
N THR A 128 -8.12 3.49 -17.94
CA THR A 128 -7.25 2.91 -16.90
C THR A 128 -6.31 1.81 -17.40
N GLY A 129 -6.52 1.30 -18.62
CA GLY A 129 -5.67 0.25 -19.19
C GLY A 129 -5.92 -1.12 -18.59
N MET A 130 -4.89 -1.95 -18.45
CA MET A 130 -5.02 -3.30 -17.88
C MET A 130 -5.16 -3.24 -16.37
N TRP A 131 -6.20 -3.91 -15.84
CA TRP A 131 -6.33 -4.17 -14.41
C TRP A 131 -5.62 -5.47 -14.05
N GLU A 132 -4.54 -5.36 -13.29
CA GLU A 132 -3.83 -6.46 -12.67
C GLU A 132 -4.25 -6.59 -11.20
N CYS A 133 -4.00 -7.75 -10.60
CA CYS A 133 -4.12 -8.00 -9.17
C CYS A 133 -5.35 -7.35 -8.53
N VAL A 134 -6.51 -7.55 -9.16
CA VAL A 134 -7.79 -7.08 -8.63
C VAL A 134 -7.97 -7.69 -7.23
N ASP A 135 -8.53 -6.93 -6.30
CA ASP A 135 -8.94 -7.41 -5.00
C ASP A 135 -10.34 -6.88 -4.67
N PHE A 136 -11.15 -7.72 -4.04
CA PHE A 136 -12.53 -7.40 -3.73
C PHE A 136 -12.90 -7.94 -2.35
N PHE A 137 -13.27 -7.03 -1.44
CA PHE A 137 -13.54 -7.41 -0.06
C PHE A 137 -14.46 -6.43 0.68
N PRO A 138 -15.15 -6.90 1.74
CA PRO A 138 -15.99 -6.05 2.57
C PRO A 138 -15.20 -5.34 3.68
N VAL A 139 -15.72 -4.18 4.09
CA VAL A 139 -15.29 -3.40 5.26
C VAL A 139 -16.51 -2.98 6.09
N SER A 140 -16.35 -2.91 7.42
CA SER A 140 -17.43 -2.55 8.33
C SER A 140 -17.55 -1.03 8.49
N GLU A 141 -18.77 -0.49 8.41
CA GLU A 141 -19.06 0.91 8.73
C GLU A 141 -19.27 1.15 10.23
N THR A 142 -19.37 0.08 11.03
CA THR A 142 -19.73 0.14 12.45
C THR A 142 -18.63 -0.39 13.36
N GLU A 143 -18.01 -1.51 13.00
CA GLU A 143 -16.96 -2.16 13.78
C GLU A 143 -15.54 -1.70 13.39
N ASN A 144 -14.57 -1.88 14.28
CA ASN A 144 -13.14 -1.65 14.01
C ASN A 144 -12.41 -2.97 13.72
N ASN A 145 -13.08 -3.91 13.06
CA ASN A 145 -12.56 -5.23 12.72
C ASN A 145 -12.51 -5.40 11.20
N GLY A 146 -11.68 -6.34 10.75
CA GLY A 146 -11.80 -6.87 9.40
C GLY A 146 -13.05 -7.75 9.27
N LEU A 147 -13.57 -7.83 8.05
CA LEU A 147 -14.67 -8.72 7.71
C LEU A 147 -14.16 -9.90 6.88
N GLU A 148 -14.72 -11.08 7.14
CA GLU A 148 -14.59 -12.25 6.26
C GLU A 148 -15.11 -11.88 4.86
N THR A 149 -14.48 -12.40 3.82
CA THR A 149 -14.64 -11.94 2.43
C THR A 149 -16.07 -12.14 1.88
N SER A 150 -16.83 -13.09 2.41
CA SER A 150 -18.21 -13.37 2.00
C SER A 150 -19.28 -12.55 2.74
N ILE A 151 -18.89 -11.68 3.66
CA ILE A 151 -19.85 -10.84 4.40
C ILE A 151 -20.42 -9.76 3.49
N ASN A 152 -21.75 -9.72 3.40
CA ASN A 152 -22.52 -8.66 2.74
C ASN A 152 -23.78 -8.31 3.55
N GLY A 153 -24.24 -7.06 3.51
CA GLY A 153 -25.45 -6.63 4.22
C GLY A 153 -25.41 -5.19 4.74
N PRO A 154 -26.36 -4.80 5.59
CA PRO A 154 -26.40 -3.47 6.20
C PRO A 154 -25.15 -3.16 7.02
N GLY A 155 -24.63 -1.93 6.91
CA GLY A 155 -23.42 -1.49 7.61
C GLY A 155 -22.12 -2.07 7.04
N VAL A 156 -22.16 -2.60 5.81
CA VAL A 156 -21.02 -3.14 5.08
C VAL A 156 -20.84 -2.38 3.77
N LYS A 157 -19.62 -1.89 3.54
CA LYS A 157 -19.17 -1.40 2.24
C LYS A 157 -18.23 -2.41 1.61
N HIS A 158 -18.06 -2.32 0.29
CA HIS A 158 -17.13 -3.17 -0.44
C HIS A 158 -16.08 -2.31 -1.11
N VAL A 159 -14.84 -2.79 -1.06
CA VAL A 159 -13.67 -2.19 -1.69
C VAL A 159 -13.39 -2.97 -2.97
N VAL A 160 -13.30 -2.26 -4.10
CA VAL A 160 -12.65 -2.77 -5.30
C VAL A 160 -11.27 -2.12 -5.38
N LYS A 161 -10.24 -2.94 -5.55
CA LYS A 161 -8.88 -2.49 -5.82
C LYS A 161 -8.38 -3.10 -7.13
N ALA A 162 -7.59 -2.35 -7.88
CA ALA A 162 -6.82 -2.84 -9.01
C ALA A 162 -5.40 -2.27 -9.00
N SER A 163 -4.43 -3.07 -9.43
CA SER A 163 -3.09 -2.62 -9.83
C SER A 163 -3.14 -2.22 -11.29
N LEU A 164 -2.82 -0.97 -11.63
CA LEU A 164 -2.85 -0.53 -13.02
C LEU A 164 -1.51 -0.79 -13.69
N ASP A 165 -1.52 -1.58 -14.76
CA ASP A 165 -0.31 -1.96 -15.54
C ASP A 165 0.35 -0.71 -16.17
N ASP A 166 -0.48 0.23 -16.63
CA ASP A 166 -0.05 1.42 -17.39
C ASP A 166 0.75 2.42 -16.53
N ASP A 167 0.46 2.55 -15.23
CA ASP A 167 1.11 3.55 -14.36
C ASP A 167 1.83 2.97 -13.14
N ARG A 168 1.74 1.65 -12.90
CA ARG A 168 2.38 0.94 -11.80
C ARG A 168 1.95 1.39 -10.40
N HIS A 169 0.69 1.78 -10.23
CA HIS A 169 0.11 2.06 -8.90
C HIS A 169 -1.12 1.21 -8.58
N ASP A 170 -1.37 1.07 -7.27
CA ASP A 170 -2.52 0.36 -6.73
C ASP A 170 -3.60 1.33 -6.26
N TYR A 171 -4.74 1.29 -6.94
CA TYR A 171 -5.88 2.15 -6.65
C TYR A 171 -7.04 1.37 -6.05
N TYR A 172 -7.75 2.00 -5.12
CA TYR A 172 -8.99 1.44 -4.58
C TYR A 172 -10.11 2.47 -4.62
N ALA A 173 -11.34 1.97 -4.63
CA ALA A 173 -12.52 2.76 -4.37
C ALA A 173 -13.49 1.98 -3.46
N ILE A 174 -14.34 2.72 -2.76
CA ILE A 174 -15.31 2.21 -1.79
C ILE A 174 -16.70 2.37 -2.39
N GLY A 175 -17.54 1.35 -2.23
CA GLY A 175 -18.85 1.32 -2.86
C GLY A 175 -19.75 0.23 -2.30
N THR A 176 -20.82 -0.03 -3.05
CA THR A 176 -21.87 -0.99 -2.67
C THR A 176 -21.91 -2.13 -3.66
N TYR A 177 -21.93 -3.37 -3.16
CA TYR A 177 -21.97 -4.58 -3.96
C TYR A 177 -23.38 -5.16 -4.03
N ASN A 178 -23.84 -5.44 -5.24
CA ASN A 178 -25.09 -6.16 -5.49
C ASN A 178 -24.78 -7.62 -5.82
N ASP A 179 -25.08 -8.50 -4.87
CA ASP A 179 -24.75 -9.92 -4.98
C ASP A 179 -25.50 -10.63 -6.11
N ARG A 180 -26.73 -10.22 -6.42
CA ARG A 180 -27.58 -10.94 -7.38
C ARG A 180 -27.05 -10.87 -8.81
N ASN A 181 -26.57 -9.70 -9.22
CA ASN A 181 -26.06 -9.47 -10.57
C ASN A 181 -24.53 -9.36 -10.64
N GLY A 182 -23.85 -9.48 -9.50
CA GLY A 182 -22.40 -9.43 -9.43
C GLY A 182 -21.79 -8.06 -9.72
N THR A 183 -22.57 -6.97 -9.62
CA THR A 183 -22.08 -5.60 -9.92
C THR A 183 -21.71 -4.84 -8.65
N TRP A 184 -20.74 -3.94 -8.77
CA TRP A 184 -20.35 -3.01 -7.72
C TRP A 184 -20.51 -1.57 -8.22
N ILE A 185 -20.94 -0.67 -7.34
CA ILE A 185 -21.17 0.75 -7.65
C ILE A 185 -20.31 1.59 -6.72
N PRO A 186 -19.41 2.45 -7.24
CA PRO A 186 -18.60 3.35 -6.42
C PRO A 186 -19.50 4.36 -5.70
N ASP A 187 -19.20 4.63 -4.42
CA ASP A 187 -19.87 5.70 -3.69
C ASP A 187 -19.53 7.08 -4.29
N ARG A 188 -18.35 7.20 -4.91
CA ARG A 188 -17.84 8.44 -5.51
C ARG A 188 -17.23 8.18 -6.90
N PRO A 189 -18.01 8.26 -7.98
CA PRO A 189 -17.54 7.99 -9.35
C PRO A 189 -16.39 8.89 -9.83
N ASN A 190 -16.18 10.06 -9.21
CA ASN A 190 -15.14 11.00 -9.58
C ASN A 190 -13.75 10.65 -9.00
N ILE A 191 -13.66 9.65 -8.12
CA ILE A 191 -12.42 9.10 -7.55
C ILE A 191 -12.49 7.57 -7.57
N ASP A 192 -12.95 7.04 -8.71
CA ASP A 192 -13.11 5.61 -8.95
C ASP A 192 -11.76 4.86 -9.01
N VAL A 193 -11.82 3.54 -9.12
CA VAL A 193 -10.66 2.67 -9.28
C VAL A 193 -9.81 3.14 -10.46
N GLY A 194 -8.54 3.44 -10.18
CA GLY A 194 -7.58 3.90 -11.19
C GLY A 194 -7.49 5.42 -11.38
N ILE A 195 -8.41 6.19 -10.82
CA ILE A 195 -8.47 7.66 -10.98
C ILE A 195 -8.66 8.41 -9.65
N GLY A 196 -8.51 7.70 -8.54
CA GLY A 196 -8.83 8.19 -7.20
C GLY A 196 -7.77 7.85 -6.16
N LEU A 197 -8.19 7.18 -5.09
CA LEU A 197 -7.35 6.89 -3.93
C LEU A 197 -6.40 5.73 -4.21
N ARG A 198 -5.21 5.80 -3.61
CA ARG A 198 -4.20 4.73 -3.62
C ARG A 198 -4.04 4.15 -2.23
N TYR A 199 -3.63 2.89 -2.12
CA TYR A 199 -3.17 2.37 -0.82
C TYR A 199 -1.92 3.12 -0.36
N ASP A 200 -1.00 3.35 -1.29
CA ASP A 200 0.29 3.97 -0.98
C ASP A 200 0.65 4.88 -2.15
N TYR A 201 1.16 6.07 -1.83
CA TYR A 201 1.48 7.11 -2.81
C TYR A 201 2.96 7.11 -3.22
N GLY A 202 3.74 6.11 -2.80
CA GLY A 202 5.10 5.86 -3.28
C GLY A 202 5.22 4.58 -4.10
N ILE A 203 6.31 3.82 -3.92
CA ILE A 203 6.59 2.58 -4.66
C ILE A 203 5.86 1.43 -3.97
N TYR A 204 4.69 1.04 -4.49
CA TYR A 204 3.85 0.00 -3.89
C TYR A 204 2.94 -0.60 -4.95
N TYR A 205 3.00 -1.92 -5.12
CA TYR A 205 2.29 -2.56 -6.23
C TYR A 205 1.86 -4.00 -5.94
N ALA A 206 0.98 -4.53 -6.79
CA ALA A 206 0.47 -5.90 -6.74
C ALA A 206 -0.09 -6.31 -5.37
N ALA A 207 -0.69 -5.35 -4.66
CA ALA A 207 -1.14 -5.53 -3.29
C ALA A 207 -2.34 -6.47 -3.19
N LYS A 208 -2.39 -7.26 -2.13
CA LYS A 208 -3.43 -8.26 -1.91
C LYS A 208 -3.77 -8.38 -0.43
N THR A 209 -5.06 -8.48 -0.13
CA THR A 209 -5.54 -8.68 1.23
C THR A 209 -5.88 -10.14 1.52
N PHE A 210 -5.83 -10.50 2.80
CA PHE A 210 -6.51 -11.68 3.32
C PHE A 210 -7.18 -11.36 4.66
N TYR A 211 -8.18 -12.16 5.04
CA TYR A 211 -8.81 -12.08 6.35
C TYR A 211 -8.08 -12.98 7.35
N ASP A 212 -7.56 -12.39 8.42
CA ASP A 212 -7.02 -13.07 9.59
C ASP A 212 -8.17 -13.31 10.58
N GLN A 213 -8.70 -14.53 10.58
CA GLN A 213 -9.80 -14.96 11.45
C GLN A 213 -9.41 -15.02 12.93
N ASN A 214 -8.12 -15.16 13.25
CA ASN A 214 -7.66 -15.30 14.64
C ASN A 214 -7.72 -13.95 15.36
N LYS A 215 -7.30 -12.88 14.69
CA LYS A 215 -7.37 -11.50 15.22
C LYS A 215 -8.52 -10.67 14.64
N LYS A 216 -9.37 -11.27 13.82
CA LYS A 216 -10.53 -10.64 13.17
C LYS A 216 -10.17 -9.33 12.46
N ARG A 217 -9.11 -9.38 11.65
CA ARG A 217 -8.57 -8.21 10.93
C ARG A 217 -8.31 -8.56 9.48
N ARG A 218 -8.37 -7.56 8.59
CA ARG A 218 -7.93 -7.70 7.22
C ARG A 218 -6.50 -7.22 7.12
N VAL A 219 -5.62 -8.05 6.57
CA VAL A 219 -4.19 -7.77 6.43
C VAL A 219 -3.86 -7.59 4.96
N LEU A 220 -3.18 -6.49 4.64
CA LEU A 220 -2.70 -6.12 3.32
C LEU A 220 -1.21 -6.42 3.20
N TRP A 221 -0.84 -7.09 2.11
CA TRP A 221 0.53 -7.25 1.63
C TRP A 221 0.71 -6.43 0.35
N GLY A 222 1.92 -5.90 0.12
CA GLY A 222 2.25 -5.23 -1.13
C GLY A 222 3.74 -5.27 -1.43
N TRP A 223 4.03 -5.50 -2.70
CA TRP A 223 5.37 -5.63 -3.25
C TRP A 223 5.98 -4.25 -3.50
N ILE A 224 7.24 -4.10 -3.10
CA ILE A 224 8.02 -2.87 -3.23
C ILE A 224 9.18 -3.15 -4.18
N GLY A 225 9.09 -2.63 -5.39
CA GLY A 225 10.17 -2.67 -6.37
C GLY A 225 11.43 -1.95 -5.87
N GLU A 226 12.56 -2.22 -6.51
CA GLU A 226 13.78 -1.44 -6.30
C GLU A 226 13.67 -0.06 -6.95
N SER A 227 14.45 0.90 -6.44
CA SER A 227 14.59 2.23 -7.05
C SER A 227 16.04 2.60 -7.36
N ASP A 228 16.96 1.62 -7.29
CA ASP A 228 18.30 1.71 -7.89
C ASP A 228 18.32 1.09 -9.29
N SER A 229 19.52 0.94 -9.87
CA SER A 229 19.68 0.42 -11.22
C SER A 229 19.65 -1.11 -11.26
N GLU A 230 19.18 -1.69 -12.37
CA GLU A 230 19.24 -3.15 -12.60
C GLU A 230 20.68 -3.70 -12.47
N ALA A 231 21.68 -2.90 -12.84
CA ALA A 231 23.09 -3.26 -12.63
C ALA A 231 23.44 -3.39 -11.14
N ALA A 232 22.88 -2.53 -10.28
CA ALA A 232 23.01 -2.63 -8.84
C ALA A 232 22.26 -3.84 -8.28
N ASP A 233 21.07 -4.17 -8.82
CA ASP A 233 20.32 -5.40 -8.49
C ASP A 233 21.14 -6.66 -8.74
N VAL A 234 21.69 -6.79 -9.95
CA VAL A 234 22.53 -7.92 -10.33
C VAL A 234 23.78 -7.98 -9.44
N LYS A 235 24.38 -6.83 -9.13
CA LYS A 235 25.58 -6.76 -8.30
C LYS A 235 25.32 -7.12 -6.84
N LYS A 236 24.20 -6.71 -6.25
CA LYS A 236 23.83 -7.03 -4.86
C LYS A 236 23.23 -8.44 -4.73
N GLY A 237 22.79 -9.03 -5.85
CA GLY A 237 22.35 -10.44 -5.94
C GLY A 237 20.91 -10.67 -5.52
N TRP A 238 20.11 -9.62 -5.35
CA TRP A 238 18.70 -9.66 -4.99
C TRP A 238 18.00 -8.38 -5.44
N ALA A 239 16.68 -8.42 -5.56
CA ALA A 239 15.86 -7.25 -5.86
C ALA A 239 14.48 -7.40 -5.21
N SER A 240 13.92 -6.25 -4.83
CA SER A 240 12.62 -6.03 -4.21
C SER A 240 12.48 -6.52 -2.78
N VAL A 241 11.49 -5.96 -2.08
CA VAL A 241 11.05 -6.40 -0.76
C VAL A 241 9.52 -6.41 -0.69
N GLN A 242 8.96 -6.95 0.39
CA GLN A 242 7.56 -6.75 0.75
C GLN A 242 7.48 -5.62 1.80
N SER A 243 6.40 -4.85 1.76
CA SER A 243 6.05 -3.96 2.87
C SER A 243 5.80 -4.76 4.14
N ILE A 244 5.96 -4.12 5.30
CA ILE A 244 5.42 -4.66 6.54
C ILE A 244 3.91 -4.82 6.37
N PRO A 245 3.32 -5.99 6.70
CA PRO A 245 1.89 -6.19 6.55
C PRO A 245 1.08 -5.14 7.32
N ARG A 246 -0.01 -4.66 6.71
CA ARG A 246 -0.82 -3.56 7.25
C ARG A 246 -2.24 -4.04 7.54
N THR A 247 -2.82 -3.64 8.67
CA THR A 247 -4.27 -3.78 8.87
C THR A 247 -5.02 -2.78 8.02
N ILE A 248 -6.16 -3.18 7.45
CA ILE A 248 -7.09 -2.32 6.69
C ILE A 248 -8.40 -2.16 7.44
N LEU A 249 -8.84 -0.92 7.61
CA LEU A 249 -10.15 -0.58 8.19
C LEU A 249 -10.80 0.56 7.40
N PHE A 250 -12.13 0.66 7.47
CA PHE A 250 -12.85 1.83 6.97
C PHE A 250 -12.66 3.01 7.93
N ASP A 251 -12.26 4.18 7.40
CA ASP A 251 -12.16 5.40 8.21
C ASP A 251 -13.57 5.97 8.44
N LYS A 252 -14.20 5.54 9.53
CA LYS A 252 -15.52 6.05 9.95
C LYS A 252 -15.55 7.56 10.20
N LYS A 253 -14.40 8.21 10.44
CA LYS A 253 -14.37 9.66 10.67
C LYS A 253 -14.46 10.45 9.36
N THR A 254 -13.82 9.96 8.29
CA THR A 254 -13.87 10.60 6.96
C THR A 254 -14.97 10.04 6.08
N GLY A 255 -15.42 8.80 6.34
CA GLY A 255 -16.41 8.08 5.56
C GLY A 255 -16.00 7.78 4.12
N THR A 256 -14.73 8.00 3.77
CA THR A 256 -14.27 8.05 2.36
C THR A 256 -12.92 7.40 2.12
N HIS A 257 -12.18 7.06 3.18
CA HIS A 257 -10.83 6.51 3.09
C HIS A 257 -10.75 5.16 3.81
N LEU A 258 -9.71 4.40 3.49
CA LEU A 258 -9.25 3.29 4.30
C LEU A 258 -8.12 3.75 5.21
N LEU A 259 -8.05 3.19 6.42
CA LEU A 259 -6.94 3.34 7.34
C LEU A 259 -6.01 2.13 7.19
N GLN A 260 -4.72 2.42 7.08
CA GLN A 260 -3.64 1.45 7.01
C GLN A 260 -2.70 1.61 8.20
N TRP A 261 -2.42 0.52 8.90
CA TRP A 261 -1.46 0.57 10.00
C TRP A 261 -0.61 -0.70 10.04
N PRO A 262 0.71 -0.62 10.29
CA PRO A 262 1.53 -1.80 10.48
C PRO A 262 0.90 -2.73 11.53
N VAL A 263 0.86 -4.03 11.25
CA VAL A 263 0.35 -5.03 12.19
C VAL A 263 1.06 -4.92 13.54
N GLU A 264 0.31 -5.05 14.64
CA GLU A 264 0.83 -4.84 16.00
C GLU A 264 2.03 -5.73 16.35
N GLU A 265 2.20 -6.87 15.68
CA GLU A 265 3.33 -7.78 15.85
C GLU A 265 4.69 -7.12 15.59
N ILE A 266 4.75 -6.08 14.75
CA ILE A 266 6.00 -5.34 14.53
C ILE A 266 6.52 -4.71 15.82
N ASP A 267 5.63 -4.38 16.76
CA ASP A 267 6.01 -3.75 18.02
C ASP A 267 6.87 -4.70 18.89
N SER A 268 6.84 -6.02 18.63
CA SER A 268 7.72 -6.99 19.29
C SER A 268 9.20 -6.83 18.93
N LEU A 269 9.51 -6.16 17.81
CA LEU A 269 10.87 -5.85 17.38
C LEU A 269 11.43 -4.60 18.07
N ARG A 270 10.60 -3.80 18.75
CA ARG A 270 11.06 -2.60 19.44
C ARG A 270 12.01 -2.96 20.57
N LEU A 271 13.21 -2.40 20.51
CA LEU A 271 14.22 -2.44 21.56
C LEU A 271 14.06 -1.19 22.45
N LYS A 272 15.17 -0.54 22.79
CA LYS A 272 15.18 0.68 23.60
C LYS A 272 14.53 1.84 22.83
N GLY A 273 13.62 2.54 23.51
CA GLY A 273 12.99 3.76 23.02
C GLY A 273 13.57 5.02 23.66
N LYS A 274 13.57 6.14 22.92
CA LYS A 274 13.87 7.48 23.43
C LYS A 274 12.71 8.43 23.11
N GLU A 275 12.32 9.23 24.09
CA GLU A 275 11.24 10.21 23.98
C GLU A 275 11.80 11.62 23.94
N PHE A 276 11.20 12.47 23.10
CA PHE A 276 11.48 13.90 23.03
C PHE A 276 10.15 14.63 23.14
N ASN A 277 9.97 15.36 24.25
CA ASN A 277 8.69 15.94 24.62
C ASN A 277 8.68 17.45 24.38
N GLN A 278 7.66 17.93 23.67
CA GLN A 278 7.38 19.35 23.45
C GLN A 278 8.60 20.12 22.90
N VAL A 279 9.32 19.54 21.94
CA VAL A 279 10.44 20.19 21.25
C VAL A 279 9.89 21.29 20.36
N ARG A 280 10.16 22.55 20.71
CA ARG A 280 9.79 23.70 19.88
C ARG A 280 10.80 23.87 18.74
N ILE A 281 10.31 23.87 17.51
CA ILE A 281 11.09 23.98 16.28
C ILE A 281 10.72 25.30 15.60
N GLN A 282 11.66 26.24 15.59
CA GLN A 282 11.46 27.55 14.99
C GLN A 282 11.45 27.47 13.45
N ALA A 283 10.80 28.43 12.80
CA ALA A 283 10.87 28.60 11.35
C ALA A 283 12.34 28.66 10.85
N GLY A 284 12.67 27.82 9.87
CA GLY A 284 14.02 27.70 9.29
C GLY A 284 15.04 26.94 10.14
N SER A 285 14.61 26.14 11.12
CA SER A 285 15.52 25.42 12.03
C SER A 285 15.53 23.90 11.80
N VAL A 286 16.67 23.30 12.16
CA VAL A 286 16.89 21.85 12.18
C VAL A 286 17.42 21.48 13.56
N VAL A 287 16.84 20.46 14.19
CA VAL A 287 17.18 20.01 15.53
C VAL A 287 17.62 18.54 15.47
N PRO A 288 18.89 18.22 15.78
CA PRO A 288 19.35 16.84 15.81
C PRO A 288 18.66 16.05 16.93
N LEU A 289 18.22 14.84 16.61
CA LEU A 289 17.67 13.91 17.58
C LEU A 289 18.76 12.89 17.91
N ASP A 290 19.37 13.07 19.08
CA ASP A 290 20.43 12.20 19.57
C ASP A 290 19.89 10.80 19.87
N ILE A 291 20.22 9.81 19.04
CA ILE A 291 19.81 8.41 19.17
C ILE A 291 20.99 7.49 18.84
N ASP A 292 20.93 6.25 19.32
CA ASP A 292 22.05 5.30 19.28
C ASP A 292 22.37 4.79 17.85
N SER A 293 21.34 4.47 17.04
CA SER A 293 21.46 4.08 15.61
C SER A 293 20.23 4.59 14.86
N ALA A 294 20.39 4.92 13.57
CA ALA A 294 19.33 5.55 12.77
C ALA A 294 19.00 4.81 11.46
N THR A 295 19.38 3.54 11.35
CA THR A 295 19.14 2.72 10.15
C THR A 295 17.98 1.74 10.29
N GLN A 296 17.57 1.39 11.51
CA GLN A 296 16.43 0.49 11.78
C GLN A 296 15.59 1.06 12.92
N LEU A 297 14.49 1.74 12.59
CA LEU A 297 13.72 2.55 13.52
C LEU A 297 12.21 2.38 13.32
N ASP A 298 11.48 2.56 14.42
CA ASP A 298 10.07 2.94 14.43
C ASP A 298 9.97 4.31 15.10
N ILE A 299 9.46 5.31 14.39
CA ILE A 299 9.33 6.69 14.86
C ILE A 299 7.86 7.04 14.87
N ILE A 300 7.33 7.48 16.01
CA ILE A 300 5.99 8.07 16.12
C ILE A 300 6.15 9.52 16.56
N ALA A 301 5.56 10.45 15.82
CA ALA A 301 5.65 11.88 16.09
C ALA A 301 4.29 12.56 15.95
N GLU A 302 4.02 13.51 16.84
CA GLU A 302 2.91 14.45 16.75
C GLU A 302 3.45 15.88 16.67
N PHE A 303 2.81 16.69 15.83
CA PHE A 303 3.13 18.10 15.62
C PHE A 303 1.91 18.93 16.01
N LYS A 304 2.13 19.84 16.95
CA LYS A 304 1.17 20.84 17.37
C LYS A 304 1.52 22.18 16.74
N ILE A 305 0.50 22.79 16.16
CA ILE A 305 0.56 24.11 15.55
C ILE A 305 -0.31 25.05 16.38
N ASP A 306 0.20 26.25 16.62
CA ASP A 306 -0.57 27.32 17.26
C ASP A 306 -1.67 27.80 16.29
N SER A 307 -2.93 27.73 16.74
CA SER A 307 -4.09 28.16 15.94
C SER A 307 -3.99 29.63 15.53
N ASP A 308 -3.45 30.48 16.40
CA ASP A 308 -3.30 31.91 16.11
C ASP A 308 -2.27 32.14 14.99
N ALA A 309 -1.23 31.29 14.93
CA ALA A 309 -0.23 31.35 13.86
C ALA A 309 -0.83 30.93 12.52
N LEU A 310 -1.71 29.93 12.52
CA LEU A 310 -2.39 29.43 11.33
C LEU A 310 -3.40 30.43 10.76
N GLU A 311 -4.09 31.18 11.64
CA GLU A 311 -5.00 32.24 11.23
C GLU A 311 -4.25 33.44 10.63
N LYS A 312 -3.15 33.85 11.27
CA LYS A 312 -2.33 35.02 10.86
C LYS A 312 -1.46 34.76 9.63
N ALA A 313 -1.20 33.51 9.27
CA ALA A 313 -0.38 33.19 8.12
C ALA A 313 -0.97 33.79 6.84
N THR A 314 -0.21 34.68 6.21
CA THR A 314 -0.64 35.43 5.01
C THR A 314 -0.21 34.76 3.71
N GLY A 315 0.81 33.89 3.76
CA GLY A 315 1.51 33.37 2.58
C GLY A 315 1.15 31.94 2.18
N SER A 316 -0.09 31.66 1.75
CA SER A 316 -0.34 30.39 1.03
C SER A 316 -1.51 30.44 0.03
N SER A 317 -1.70 31.57 -0.66
CA SER A 317 -2.51 31.56 -1.88
C SER A 317 -1.70 30.96 -3.03
N ASP A 318 -1.51 29.65 -3.07
CA ASP A 318 -1.12 29.00 -4.32
C ASP A 318 -1.88 27.69 -4.48
N ALA A 319 -2.88 27.76 -5.33
CA ALA A 319 -3.83 26.69 -5.63
C ALA A 319 -3.20 25.47 -6.34
N SER A 320 -1.87 25.32 -6.31
CA SER A 320 -1.13 24.35 -7.12
C SER A 320 0.02 23.63 -6.41
N PHE A 321 0.12 23.64 -5.07
CA PHE A 321 1.14 22.82 -4.40
C PHE A 321 0.87 21.33 -4.68
N ASP A 322 1.91 20.64 -5.12
CA ASP A 322 1.95 19.19 -5.31
C ASP A 322 3.34 18.69 -4.89
N CYS A 323 3.41 17.63 -4.09
CA CYS A 323 4.68 17.10 -3.59
C CYS A 323 5.64 16.77 -4.76
N ALA A 324 5.13 16.13 -5.83
CA ALA A 324 5.94 15.60 -6.92
C ALA A 324 6.58 16.69 -7.79
N THR A 325 5.93 17.86 -7.93
CA THR A 325 6.46 18.98 -8.72
C THR A 325 7.10 20.09 -7.88
N SER A 326 7.05 19.96 -6.54
CA SER A 326 7.69 20.92 -5.64
C SER A 326 9.21 20.80 -5.64
N GLY A 327 9.90 21.82 -5.12
CA GLY A 327 11.31 21.77 -4.72
C GLY A 327 11.57 21.00 -3.42
N GLY A 328 10.61 20.20 -2.96
CA GLY A 328 10.75 19.33 -1.80
C GLY A 328 10.98 20.08 -0.50
N ALA A 329 11.78 19.51 0.40
CA ALA A 329 12.09 20.14 1.68
C ALA A 329 12.88 21.47 1.56
N ALA A 330 13.39 21.80 0.37
CA ALA A 330 14.10 23.05 0.12
C ALA A 330 13.17 24.20 -0.28
N GLU A 331 11.99 23.92 -0.82
CA GLU A 331 10.98 24.94 -1.18
C GLU A 331 10.26 25.40 0.08
N ARG A 332 10.48 26.66 0.47
CA ARG A 332 9.92 27.22 1.71
C ARG A 332 8.56 27.86 1.44
N GLY A 333 7.58 27.53 2.27
CA GLY A 333 6.27 28.18 2.33
C GLY A 333 5.97 28.74 3.72
N ALA A 334 4.86 29.48 3.85
CA ALA A 334 4.46 30.03 5.15
C ALA A 334 4.19 28.94 6.19
N LEU A 335 3.58 27.83 5.77
CA LEU A 335 3.08 26.76 6.63
C LEU A 335 3.77 25.41 6.38
N GLY A 336 4.99 25.41 5.85
CA GLY A 336 5.75 24.20 5.60
C GLY A 336 6.97 24.45 4.73
N PRO A 337 7.79 23.42 4.48
CA PRO A 337 7.67 22.06 4.99
C PRO A 337 8.19 21.89 6.42
N PHE A 338 7.59 21.00 7.22
CA PHE A 338 8.10 20.60 8.53
C PHE A 338 7.85 19.12 8.81
N GLY A 339 8.76 18.47 9.52
CA GLY A 339 8.69 17.04 9.77
C GLY A 339 10.00 16.46 10.27
N LEU A 340 10.37 15.29 9.73
CA LEU A 340 11.56 14.53 10.10
C LEU A 340 12.50 14.38 8.89
N LEU A 341 13.80 14.48 9.13
CA LEU A 341 14.83 14.04 8.20
C LEU A 341 15.31 12.68 8.69
N VAL A 342 15.06 11.62 7.93
CA VAL A 342 15.57 10.27 8.22
C VAL A 342 16.69 9.92 7.24
N LEU A 343 17.51 8.94 7.63
CA LEU A 343 18.69 8.51 6.85
C LEU A 343 19.51 9.71 6.34
N ALA A 344 19.79 10.65 7.26
CA ALA A 344 20.56 11.86 6.96
C ALA A 344 21.99 11.80 7.51
N ASP A 345 22.96 12.44 6.85
CA ASP A 345 24.30 12.64 7.45
C ASP A 345 24.32 13.92 8.30
N GLU A 346 25.32 14.03 9.18
CA GLU A 346 25.49 15.19 10.08
C GLU A 346 25.50 16.54 9.35
N ARG A 347 25.97 16.57 8.09
CA ARG A 347 26.04 17.78 7.25
C ARG A 347 24.86 17.92 6.29
N LEU A 348 23.84 17.07 6.36
CA LEU A 348 22.62 17.11 5.53
C LEU A 348 22.90 17.13 4.02
N ARG A 349 23.99 16.48 3.60
CA ARG A 349 24.39 16.27 2.20
C ARG A 349 23.59 15.14 1.56
N GLU A 350 23.27 14.11 2.33
CA GLU A 350 22.27 13.10 2.00
C GLU A 350 21.21 13.15 3.12
N GLN A 351 19.94 13.11 2.74
CA GLN A 351 18.80 13.14 3.66
C GLN A 351 17.52 12.72 2.93
N THR A 352 16.60 12.11 3.67
CA THR A 352 15.25 11.80 3.19
C THR A 352 14.21 12.47 4.10
N PRO A 353 13.71 13.66 3.72
CA PRO A 353 12.65 14.34 4.45
C PRO A 353 11.30 13.62 4.31
N VAL A 354 10.62 13.41 5.44
CA VAL A 354 9.20 13.03 5.54
C VAL A 354 8.48 14.16 6.27
N TYR A 355 7.54 14.82 5.60
CA TYR A 355 7.03 16.10 6.09
C TYR A 355 5.57 16.39 5.74
N PHE A 356 5.01 17.33 6.49
CA PHE A 356 3.78 18.02 6.13
C PHE A 356 4.07 19.36 5.47
N TYR A 357 3.20 19.72 4.54
CA TYR A 357 3.12 21.05 3.97
C TYR A 357 1.64 21.46 3.93
N MET A 358 1.30 22.66 4.41
CA MET A 358 -0.09 23.12 4.41
C MET A 358 -0.27 24.32 3.49
N THR A 359 -1.39 24.37 2.78
CA THR A 359 -1.84 25.55 2.03
C THR A 359 -3.21 25.99 2.50
N LYS A 360 -3.48 27.30 2.42
CA LYS A 360 -4.76 27.91 2.75
C LYS A 360 -5.46 28.30 1.46
N GLY A 361 -6.56 27.62 1.16
CA GLY A 361 -7.40 27.91 0.00
C GLY A 361 -8.00 29.31 0.06
N SER A 362 -8.48 29.79 -1.09
CA SER A 362 -9.21 31.06 -1.20
C SER A 362 -10.53 31.06 -0.41
N ASP A 363 -11.07 29.88 -0.11
CA ASP A 363 -12.21 29.65 0.78
C ASP A 363 -11.84 29.65 2.27
N GLY A 364 -10.56 29.84 2.60
CA GLY A 364 -10.02 29.80 3.95
C GLY A 364 -9.76 28.39 4.49
N ASN A 365 -10.10 27.34 3.72
CA ASN A 365 -9.90 25.96 4.14
C ASN A 365 -8.44 25.55 3.98
N LEU A 366 -7.96 24.76 4.93
CA LEU A 366 -6.60 24.24 4.89
C LEU A 366 -6.56 22.92 4.12
N LYS A 367 -5.61 22.83 3.20
CA LYS A 367 -5.19 21.58 2.59
C LYS A 367 -3.86 21.17 3.21
N THR A 368 -3.78 19.94 3.70
CA THR A 368 -2.54 19.37 4.22
C THR A 368 -2.02 18.35 3.24
N PHE A 369 -0.76 18.48 2.86
CA PHE A 369 -0.01 17.54 2.04
C PHE A 369 0.96 16.77 2.93
N PHE A 370 1.10 15.48 2.66
CA PHE A 370 2.09 14.60 3.27
C PHE A 370 3.03 14.13 2.17
N CYS A 371 4.33 14.38 2.34
CA CYS A 371 5.34 14.15 1.30
C CYS A 371 6.53 13.37 1.85
N ASN A 372 7.17 12.58 0.97
CA ASN A 372 8.44 11.92 1.19
C ASN A 372 9.41 12.31 0.06
N ASP A 373 10.43 13.08 0.39
CA ASP A 373 11.35 13.70 -0.55
C ASP A 373 12.65 12.89 -0.68
N GLN A 374 12.88 12.32 -1.87
CA GLN A 374 14.08 11.56 -2.15
C GLN A 374 15.09 12.32 -3.00
N SER A 375 14.84 13.60 -3.30
CA SER A 375 15.67 14.42 -4.20
C SER A 375 17.14 14.47 -3.76
N ARG A 376 17.38 14.37 -2.44
CA ARG A 376 18.71 14.34 -1.82
C ARG A 376 18.95 13.09 -0.98
N SER A 377 18.22 12.00 -1.21
CA SER A 377 18.37 10.74 -0.47
C SER A 377 19.75 10.09 -0.63
N SER A 378 20.41 10.35 -1.76
CA SER A 378 21.70 9.74 -2.11
C SER A 378 22.50 10.60 -3.09
N LYS A 379 23.83 10.49 -3.06
CA LYS A 379 24.75 11.07 -4.06
C LYS A 379 24.87 10.23 -5.33
N ALA A 380 24.39 8.98 -5.31
CA ALA A 380 24.32 8.16 -6.51
C ALA A 380 23.35 8.79 -7.52
N SER A 381 23.75 8.78 -8.80
CA SER A 381 22.98 9.36 -9.92
C SER A 381 22.06 8.36 -10.62
N ASP A 382 22.25 7.07 -10.36
CA ASP A 382 21.55 5.94 -10.97
C ASP A 382 20.48 5.35 -10.04
N VAL A 383 19.88 6.20 -9.19
CA VAL A 383 18.78 5.85 -8.30
C VAL A 383 17.67 6.88 -8.42
N ASP A 384 16.44 6.46 -8.15
CA ASP A 384 15.28 7.33 -8.17
C ASP A 384 15.39 8.44 -7.09
N LYS A 385 14.93 9.63 -7.47
CA LYS A 385 14.92 10.87 -6.70
C LYS A 385 13.54 11.52 -6.63
N HIS A 386 12.47 10.85 -7.08
CA HIS A 386 11.11 11.38 -7.03
C HIS A 386 10.72 11.79 -5.61
N ILE A 387 9.95 12.88 -5.53
CA ILE A 387 9.25 13.29 -4.32
C ILE A 387 7.86 12.69 -4.41
N TYR A 388 7.53 11.79 -3.49
CA TYR A 388 6.20 11.21 -3.41
C TYR A 388 5.33 12.01 -2.47
N GLY A 389 4.02 11.95 -2.67
CA GLY A 389 3.08 12.47 -1.69
C GLY A 389 1.68 12.70 -2.22
N SER A 390 0.81 13.10 -1.32
CA SER A 390 -0.58 13.41 -1.62
C SER A 390 -1.20 14.28 -0.53
N LEU A 391 -2.45 14.66 -0.74
CA LEU A 391 -3.28 15.22 0.32
C LEU A 391 -3.47 14.20 1.43
N VAL A 392 -3.54 14.70 2.66
CA VAL A 392 -3.91 13.90 3.83
C VAL A 392 -5.09 14.58 4.53
N PRO A 393 -6.21 13.88 4.75
CA PRO A 393 -7.32 14.44 5.52
C PRO A 393 -6.90 14.66 6.97
N VAL A 394 -6.98 15.90 7.43
CA VAL A 394 -6.77 16.31 8.84
C VAL A 394 -8.07 16.92 9.31
N LEU A 395 -8.72 16.29 10.30
CA LEU A 395 -10.01 16.76 10.80
C LEU A 395 -9.83 17.84 11.86
N ARG A 396 -10.85 18.67 12.04
CA ARG A 396 -10.82 19.76 13.02
C ARG A 396 -10.50 19.22 14.42
N GLY A 397 -9.48 19.80 15.05
CA GLY A 397 -9.04 19.43 16.40
C GLY A 397 -8.04 18.27 16.45
N GLU A 398 -7.70 17.64 15.33
CA GLU A 398 -6.63 16.66 15.28
C GLU A 398 -5.25 17.35 15.25
N ASN A 399 -4.29 16.80 15.99
CA ASN A 399 -2.88 17.11 15.76
C ASN A 399 -2.44 16.46 14.44
N LEU A 400 -1.35 16.98 13.88
CA LEU A 400 -0.65 16.31 12.80
C LEU A 400 0.16 15.16 13.38
N SER A 401 0.04 13.97 12.82
CA SER A 401 0.69 12.75 13.31
C SER A 401 1.36 11.98 12.17
N ILE A 402 2.57 11.50 12.44
CA ILE A 402 3.36 10.68 11.53
C ILE A 402 3.84 9.44 12.29
N ARG A 403 3.78 8.27 11.64
CA ARG A 403 4.65 7.14 11.97
C ARG A 403 5.60 6.87 10.81
N ILE A 404 6.87 6.59 11.09
CA ILE A 404 7.88 6.24 10.09
C ILE A 404 8.58 4.96 10.53
N LEU A 405 8.51 3.93 9.68
CA LEU A 405 9.38 2.77 9.76
C LEU A 405 10.58 3.03 8.85
N VAL A 406 11.79 2.93 9.40
CA VAL A 406 13.04 3.03 8.64
C VAL A 406 13.70 1.66 8.74
N ASP A 407 14.00 1.03 7.62
CA ASP A 407 14.73 -0.25 7.59
C ASP A 407 15.75 -0.26 6.44
N HIS A 408 16.92 0.29 6.72
CA HIS A 408 18.04 0.44 5.78
C HIS A 408 17.66 1.18 4.48
N SER A 409 17.18 0.45 3.48
CA SER A 409 16.86 0.98 2.14
C SER A 409 15.37 1.23 1.91
N ILE A 410 14.50 0.93 2.87
CA ILE A 410 13.06 1.19 2.79
C ILE A 410 12.62 2.15 3.90
N ILE A 411 11.74 3.07 3.54
CA ILE A 411 11.03 3.95 4.47
C ILE A 411 9.53 3.79 4.21
N GLU A 412 8.77 3.37 5.23
CA GLU A 412 7.31 3.36 5.20
C GLU A 412 6.78 4.45 6.13
N SER A 413 5.98 5.36 5.60
CA SER A 413 5.53 6.56 6.32
C SER A 413 4.01 6.67 6.32
N PHE A 414 3.42 6.91 7.50
CA PHE A 414 1.99 6.86 7.75
C PHE A 414 1.54 8.21 8.32
N GLY A 415 0.83 9.00 7.51
CA GLY A 415 0.24 10.29 7.91
C GLY A 415 -1.16 10.12 8.48
N GLN A 416 -1.47 10.86 9.55
CA GLN A 416 -2.79 10.91 10.19
C GLN A 416 -3.37 9.53 10.55
N GLY A 417 -2.57 8.69 11.22
CA GLY A 417 -3.01 7.33 11.60
C GLY A 417 -3.22 6.40 10.40
N GLY A 418 -2.54 6.66 9.27
CA GLY A 418 -2.59 5.80 8.10
C GLY A 418 -3.64 6.15 7.06
N ARG A 419 -4.17 7.37 7.08
CA ARG A 419 -5.06 7.88 6.00
C ARG A 419 -4.30 8.08 4.68
N THR A 420 -3.04 8.50 4.78
CA THR A 420 -2.12 8.62 3.64
C THR A 420 -0.85 7.87 4.00
N VAL A 421 -0.46 6.92 3.16
CA VAL A 421 0.74 6.12 3.33
C VAL A 421 1.67 6.33 2.15
N ILE A 422 2.97 6.40 2.41
CA ILE A 422 4.00 6.56 1.39
C ILE A 422 5.16 5.63 1.72
N THR A 423 5.47 4.72 0.79
CA THR A 423 6.63 3.84 0.84
C THR A 423 7.67 4.30 -0.16
N SER A 424 8.93 4.40 0.26
CA SER A 424 10.01 4.83 -0.61
C SER A 424 11.24 3.93 -0.44
N ARG A 425 12.08 3.91 -1.48
CA ARG A 425 13.33 3.14 -1.51
C ARG A 425 14.50 4.09 -1.70
N VAL A 426 15.46 4.03 -0.79
CA VAL A 426 16.59 4.97 -0.76
C VAL A 426 17.92 4.25 -0.60
N TYR A 427 18.94 4.72 -1.30
CA TYR A 427 20.26 4.07 -1.35
C TYR A 427 21.38 5.09 -1.10
N PRO A 428 21.46 5.68 0.11
CA PRO A 428 22.50 6.65 0.45
C PRO A 428 23.90 6.05 0.29
N THR A 429 24.84 6.87 -0.19
CA THR A 429 26.23 6.45 -0.42
C THR A 429 27.11 6.59 0.81
N LYS A 430 26.74 7.48 1.74
CA LYS A 430 27.51 7.79 2.95
C LYS A 430 26.68 7.62 4.22
N VAL A 431 25.35 7.75 4.13
CA VAL A 431 24.43 7.55 5.25
C VAL A 431 24.14 6.06 5.45
N ILE A 432 25.17 5.32 5.86
CA ILE A 432 25.06 3.89 6.19
C ILE A 432 25.56 3.64 7.61
N TYR A 433 24.92 2.70 8.30
CA TYR A 433 25.25 2.28 9.66
C TYR A 433 25.32 3.47 10.65
N GLY A 434 26.42 3.62 11.39
CA GLY A 434 26.59 4.65 12.43
C GLY A 434 26.66 6.10 11.91
N ALA A 435 26.78 6.30 10.60
CA ALA A 435 26.77 7.64 10.00
C ALA A 435 25.35 8.22 9.86
N ALA A 436 24.33 7.37 9.90
CA ALA A 436 22.94 7.80 9.82
C ALA A 436 22.51 8.57 11.07
N LYS A 437 21.76 9.64 10.85
CA LYS A 437 21.17 10.51 11.88
C LYS A 437 19.70 10.78 11.57
N VAL A 438 18.98 11.22 12.59
CA VAL A 438 17.59 11.70 12.49
C VAL A 438 17.54 13.13 12.98
N PHE A 439 16.76 13.96 12.29
CA PHE A 439 16.53 15.35 12.68
C PHE A 439 15.05 15.67 12.68
N LEU A 440 14.64 16.53 13.59
CA LEU A 440 13.44 17.35 13.41
C LEU A 440 13.80 18.54 12.53
N PHE A 441 12.91 18.94 11.62
CA PHE A 441 13.11 20.17 10.85
C PHE A 441 11.81 20.94 10.67
N ASN A 442 11.95 22.26 10.54
CA ASN A 442 10.87 23.15 10.16
C ASN A 442 11.46 24.20 9.22
N ASN A 443 11.20 24.07 7.93
CA ASN A 443 11.67 25.01 6.91
C ASN A 443 10.58 26.02 6.50
N ALA A 444 9.47 26.08 7.24
CA ALA A 444 8.46 27.13 7.06
C ALA A 444 9.03 28.53 7.29
N THR A 445 8.34 29.56 6.81
CA THR A 445 8.72 30.97 7.02
C THR A 445 7.93 31.67 8.12
N GLU A 446 6.67 31.28 8.35
CA GLU A 446 5.76 31.95 9.28
C GLU A 446 5.29 31.06 10.43
N LEU A 447 5.62 29.76 10.38
CA LEU A 447 5.12 28.76 11.31
C LEU A 447 6.21 28.27 12.27
N ASN A 448 5.92 28.34 13.57
CA ASN A 448 6.66 27.56 14.57
C ASN A 448 5.86 26.29 14.90
N VAL A 449 6.55 25.18 15.11
CA VAL A 449 5.91 23.89 15.37
C VAL A 449 6.43 23.31 16.68
N THR A 450 5.55 22.70 17.48
CA THR A 450 5.97 21.94 18.67
C THR A 450 5.78 20.46 18.39
N ALA A 451 6.87 19.69 18.43
CA ALA A 451 6.86 18.26 18.18
C ALA A 451 6.96 17.47 19.50
N SER A 452 6.26 16.35 19.57
CA SER A 452 6.51 15.30 20.57
C SER A 452 6.66 13.98 19.85
N LEU A 453 7.71 13.23 20.15
CA LEU A 453 8.01 12.01 19.41
C LEU A 453 8.70 10.95 20.26
N LYS A 454 8.49 9.71 19.86
CA LYS A 454 9.11 8.52 20.43
C LYS A 454 9.75 7.72 19.31
N ILE A 455 11.01 7.34 19.53
CA ILE A 455 11.83 6.61 18.57
C ILE A 455 12.26 5.32 19.23
N TRP A 456 11.98 4.19 18.61
CA TRP A 456 12.50 2.88 19.00
C TRP A 456 13.53 2.41 18.00
N GLN A 457 14.64 1.88 18.50
CA GLN A 457 15.47 0.99 17.68
C GLN A 457 14.71 -0.30 17.43
N MET A 458 14.80 -0.81 16.22
CA MET A 458 14.15 -2.07 15.83
C MET A 458 15.20 -3.18 15.73
N ASN A 459 14.86 -4.35 16.25
CA ASN A 459 15.65 -5.56 16.08
C ASN A 459 15.44 -6.14 14.68
N SER A 460 16.34 -7.03 14.25
CA SER A 460 16.08 -7.88 13.08
C SER A 460 14.90 -8.82 13.37
N ALA A 461 14.12 -9.14 12.33
CA ALA A 461 13.10 -10.19 12.40
C ALA A 461 13.68 -11.62 12.38
N PHE A 462 15.00 -11.77 12.14
CA PHE A 462 15.68 -13.07 12.03
C PHE A 462 15.00 -14.01 11.02
N ILE A 463 14.56 -13.47 9.88
CA ILE A 463 14.00 -14.24 8.77
C ILE A 463 15.07 -15.22 8.29
N GLN A 464 14.78 -16.51 8.38
CA GLN A 464 15.71 -17.59 8.12
C GLN A 464 14.98 -18.84 7.61
N PRO A 465 15.69 -19.79 6.99
CA PRO A 465 15.11 -21.08 6.64
C PRO A 465 14.46 -21.75 7.86
N TYR A 466 13.29 -22.34 7.68
CA TYR A 466 12.63 -23.07 8.75
C TYR A 466 13.47 -24.30 9.14
N PRO A 467 13.68 -24.59 10.45
CA PRO A 467 14.54 -25.70 10.85
C PRO A 467 14.00 -27.05 10.40
N ASN A 468 14.84 -27.86 9.74
CA ASN A 468 14.57 -29.26 9.36
C ASN A 468 13.42 -29.46 8.35
N LEU A 469 13.19 -28.50 7.44
CA LEU A 469 12.24 -28.64 6.32
C LEU A 469 12.78 -29.52 5.19
#